data_AF-A0A832FFY6-F1
#
_entry.id   AF-A0A832FFY6-F1
#
_cell.length_a   1.000
_cell.length_b   1.000
_cell.length_c   1.000
_cell.angle_alpha   90.00
_cell.angle_beta   90.00
_cell.angle_gamma   90.00
#
_symmetry.space_group_name_H-M   'P 1'
#
loop_
_entity.id
_entity.type
_entity.pdbx_description
1 polymer ?
#
loop_
_entity_poly.entity_id
_entity_poly.type
_entity_poly.pdbx_seq_one_letter_code
_entity_poly.pdbx_strand_id
1 'polypeptide(L)'
;MLPVEKLEKFAIPFALISALVLSFCAAPESSDSGKGAAICNFEIKEVYFMETDDPTHVMLIIKGTVGPSGFHKYVIHFPPQTNTAQGIGPVEVGSDEPCREERCKPLNPCQEYRTQDFIARSYPDNVPEFGKVYYGKVTFYLNDGSVKTWEGNLGWKA
;
A
#
# COMPACT_ATOMS: atom_id res chain seq x y z
N MET A 1 -14.69 33.28 48.63
CA MET A 1 -14.68 34.74 48.80
C MET A 1 -13.58 35.08 49.82
N LEU A 2 -12.50 35.72 49.33
CA LEU A 2 -11.33 36.34 50.00
C LEU A 2 -10.39 35.50 50.91
N PRO A 3 -9.09 35.87 51.07
CA PRO A 3 -8.23 36.74 50.24
C PRO A 3 -6.82 36.19 49.93
N VAL A 4 -6.18 36.86 48.97
CA VAL A 4 -4.74 36.89 48.67
C VAL A 4 -4.01 37.64 49.79
N GLU A 5 -2.87 37.13 50.27
CA GLU A 5 -1.69 37.90 50.71
C GLU A 5 -0.64 37.02 51.41
N LYS A 6 0.49 36.74 50.74
CA LYS A 6 1.83 37.06 51.24
C LYS A 6 2.93 36.72 50.22
N LEU A 7 3.27 37.80 49.54
CA LEU A 7 4.50 38.15 48.85
C LEU A 7 5.81 37.80 49.60
N GLU A 8 6.89 37.73 48.80
CA GLU A 8 8.30 38.03 49.11
C GLU A 8 9.30 36.90 49.45
N LYS A 9 10.19 36.60 48.49
CA LYS A 9 11.54 37.21 48.39
C LYS A 9 12.24 36.75 47.10
N PHE A 10 12.36 37.63 46.11
CA PHE A 10 13.53 38.48 45.81
C PHE A 10 14.74 37.72 45.22
N ALA A 11 15.01 37.98 43.92
CA ALA A 11 16.23 38.61 43.40
C ALA A 11 16.65 38.04 42.02
N ILE A 12 16.18 38.71 40.97
CA ILE A 12 16.86 38.83 39.65
C ILE A 12 17.95 39.92 39.90
N PRO A 13 19.20 39.86 39.38
CA PRO A 13 19.38 40.16 37.95
C PRO A 13 20.69 39.82 37.19
N PHE A 14 20.58 40.05 35.87
CA PHE A 14 21.59 40.37 34.84
C PHE A 14 22.54 39.29 34.31
N ALA A 15 22.26 38.86 33.07
CA ALA A 15 23.06 39.05 31.84
C ALA A 15 22.97 37.79 30.95
N LEU A 16 22.17 37.75 29.88
CA LEU A 16 22.40 38.39 28.57
C LEU A 16 23.58 37.74 27.83
N ILE A 17 23.32 36.64 27.12
CA ILE A 17 24.00 36.33 25.86
C ILE A 17 22.96 35.86 24.84
N SER A 18 22.81 36.70 23.83
CA SER A 18 22.18 36.46 22.55
C SER A 18 22.61 35.13 21.92
N ALA A 19 21.64 34.35 21.48
CA ALA A 19 21.79 33.54 20.27
C ALA A 19 20.50 33.67 19.47
N LEU A 20 20.42 34.81 18.80
CA LEU A 20 19.54 35.06 17.68
C LEU A 20 20.00 34.15 16.52
N VAL A 21 19.58 32.88 16.53
CA VAL A 21 19.66 32.06 15.32
C VAL A 21 18.34 32.31 14.57
N LEU A 22 18.34 33.41 13.82
CA LEU A 22 17.46 33.56 12.65
C LEU A 22 17.86 32.48 11.65
N SER A 23 17.37 31.25 11.87
CA SER A 23 17.25 30.31 10.76
C SER A 23 16.14 30.85 9.89
N PHE A 24 16.52 31.66 8.91
CA PHE A 24 15.75 31.90 7.70
C PHE A 24 15.43 30.52 7.07
N CYS A 25 14.37 29.86 7.54
CA CYS A 25 13.56 29.09 6.62
C CYS A 25 12.79 30.15 5.82
N ALA A 26 13.46 30.66 4.79
CA ALA A 26 12.77 31.22 3.65
C ALA A 26 11.61 30.27 3.35
N ALA A 27 10.38 30.79 3.45
CA ALA A 27 9.32 30.22 2.64
C ALA A 27 9.91 30.11 1.24
N PRO A 28 9.92 28.92 0.61
CA PRO A 28 10.37 28.86 -0.77
C PRO A 28 9.41 29.75 -1.56
N GLU A 29 9.90 30.94 -1.91
CA GLU A 29 9.33 31.73 -2.99
C GLU A 29 9.21 30.79 -4.18
N SER A 30 8.03 30.84 -4.77
CA SER A 30 7.62 30.11 -5.96
C SER A 30 8.75 30.05 -6.98
N SER A 31 9.47 28.94 -7.01
CA SER A 31 9.95 28.41 -8.27
C SER A 31 8.71 27.82 -8.93
N ASP A 32 8.22 28.50 -9.95
CA ASP A 32 7.44 27.88 -11.02
C ASP A 32 8.36 26.84 -11.70
N SER A 33 8.59 25.72 -11.01
CA SER A 33 9.40 24.59 -11.47
C SER A 33 8.44 23.50 -11.91
N GLY A 34 7.52 23.84 -12.81
CA GLY A 34 6.55 22.93 -13.39
C GLY A 34 5.67 22.24 -12.34
N LYS A 35 4.38 22.54 -12.33
CA LYS A 35 3.39 21.52 -11.98
C LYS A 35 3.48 20.37 -13.00
N GLY A 36 4.56 19.58 -12.94
CA GLY A 36 4.46 18.17 -13.24
C GLY A 36 3.59 17.62 -12.12
N ALA A 37 2.27 17.60 -12.34
CA ALA A 37 1.39 16.77 -11.53
C ALA A 37 2.08 15.41 -11.46
N ALA A 38 2.49 14.97 -10.26
CA ALA A 38 3.12 13.68 -10.11
C ALA A 38 2.19 12.67 -10.76
N ILE A 39 2.62 12.11 -11.90
CA ILE A 39 1.83 11.15 -12.64
C ILE A 39 1.80 9.91 -11.75
N CYS A 40 0.65 9.68 -11.10
CA CYS A 40 0.49 8.52 -10.27
C CYS A 40 0.36 7.29 -11.15
N ASN A 41 1.45 6.56 -11.32
CA ASN A 41 1.42 5.30 -12.03
C ASN A 41 0.92 4.20 -11.10
N PHE A 42 0.10 3.31 -11.67
CA PHE A 42 -0.21 2.05 -11.02
C PHE A 42 1.08 1.25 -10.83
N GLU A 43 1.37 0.85 -9.60
CA GLU A 43 2.58 0.12 -9.24
C GLU A 43 2.27 -0.91 -8.15
N ILE A 44 2.82 -2.11 -8.30
CA ILE A 44 2.78 -3.17 -7.29
C ILE A 44 4.12 -3.18 -6.58
N LYS A 45 4.09 -2.89 -5.29
CA LYS A 45 5.28 -2.80 -4.43
C LYS A 45 5.63 -4.15 -3.81
N GLU A 46 4.63 -4.88 -3.34
CA GLU A 46 4.82 -6.17 -2.66
C GLU A 46 3.72 -7.15 -3.02
N VAL A 47 4.11 -8.41 -3.22
CA VAL A 47 3.22 -9.57 -3.31
C VAL A 47 3.83 -10.67 -2.46
N TYR A 48 3.09 -11.20 -1.49
CA TYR A 48 3.60 -12.24 -0.59
C TYR A 48 2.47 -13.06 0.04
N PHE A 49 2.85 -14.24 0.52
CA PHE A 49 1.98 -15.10 1.34
C PHE A 49 2.18 -14.82 2.82
N MET A 50 1.10 -15.01 3.58
CA MET A 50 1.09 -15.04 5.03
C MET A 50 0.36 -16.29 5.49
N GLU A 51 0.86 -16.89 6.57
CA GLU A 51 0.20 -18.02 7.22
C GLU A 51 -1.15 -17.60 7.80
N THR A 52 -2.04 -18.56 7.90
CA THR A 52 -3.34 -18.43 8.57
C THR A 52 -3.45 -19.52 9.61
N ASP A 53 -4.23 -19.27 10.67
CA ASP A 53 -4.49 -20.28 11.70
C ASP A 53 -5.17 -21.54 11.13
N ASP A 54 -5.90 -21.38 10.01
CA ASP A 54 -6.48 -22.48 9.27
C ASP A 54 -5.43 -23.10 8.32
N PRO A 55 -5.04 -24.38 8.53
CA PRO A 55 -4.09 -25.08 7.67
C PRO A 55 -4.68 -25.44 6.30
N THR A 56 -5.95 -25.13 6.03
CA THR A 56 -6.60 -25.28 4.72
C THR A 56 -6.61 -23.98 3.92
N HIS A 57 -6.06 -22.89 4.45
CA HIS A 57 -5.99 -21.61 3.76
C HIS A 57 -4.55 -21.07 3.74
N VAL A 58 -4.32 -20.13 2.83
CA VAL A 58 -3.14 -19.26 2.78
C VAL A 58 -3.64 -17.87 2.47
N MET A 59 -3.09 -16.84 3.10
CA MET A 59 -3.44 -15.45 2.81
C MET A 59 -2.47 -14.86 1.80
N LEU A 60 -2.99 -14.45 0.65
CA LEU A 60 -2.26 -13.65 -0.32
C LEU A 60 -2.41 -12.17 0.04
N ILE A 61 -1.29 -11.44 0.07
CA ILE A 61 -1.27 -10.00 0.29
C ILE A 61 -0.61 -9.32 -0.90
N ILE A 62 -1.30 -8.34 -1.49
CA ILE A 62 -0.77 -7.46 -2.52
C ILE A 62 -0.80 -6.02 -1.99
N LYS A 63 0.33 -5.34 -2.07
CA LYS A 63 0.46 -3.91 -1.75
C LYS A 63 0.97 -3.13 -2.93
N GLY A 64 0.46 -1.94 -3.11
CA GLY A 64 0.86 -1.09 -4.20
C GLY A 64 0.34 0.33 -4.07
N THR A 65 0.55 1.10 -5.12
CA THR A 65 -0.05 2.42 -5.33
C THR A 65 -0.97 2.36 -6.54
N VAL A 66 -2.15 2.92 -6.38
CA VAL A 66 -3.13 3.06 -7.45
C VAL A 66 -3.40 4.53 -7.72
N GLY A 67 -3.50 4.86 -9.00
CA GLY A 67 -3.85 6.20 -9.47
C GLY A 67 -5.36 6.50 -9.33
N PRO A 68 -5.82 7.65 -9.84
CA PRO A 68 -7.21 8.10 -9.69
C PRO A 68 -8.23 7.21 -10.40
N SER A 69 -7.81 6.29 -11.28
CA SER A 69 -8.74 5.35 -11.90
C SER A 69 -9.13 4.22 -10.95
N GLY A 70 -8.30 3.84 -9.97
CA GLY A 70 -8.59 2.64 -9.18
C GLY A 70 -8.54 1.34 -10.02
N PHE A 71 -8.86 0.22 -9.38
CA PHE A 71 -9.10 -1.06 -10.06
C PHE A 71 -10.43 -1.68 -9.60
N HIS A 72 -11.05 -2.51 -10.44
CA HIS A 72 -12.31 -3.22 -10.13
C HIS A 72 -12.14 -4.74 -10.06
N LYS A 73 -11.13 -5.26 -10.75
CA LYS A 73 -10.82 -6.69 -10.81
C LYS A 73 -9.33 -6.89 -10.77
N TYR A 74 -8.90 -7.98 -10.16
CA TYR A 74 -7.60 -8.56 -10.46
C TYR A 74 -7.69 -10.08 -10.52
N VAL A 75 -6.77 -10.67 -11.30
CA VAL A 75 -6.64 -12.11 -11.49
C VAL A 75 -5.19 -12.49 -11.25
N ILE A 76 -4.94 -13.40 -10.31
CA ILE A 76 -3.61 -13.95 -10.07
C ILE A 76 -3.54 -15.40 -10.52
N HIS A 77 -2.49 -15.71 -11.27
CA HIS A 77 -2.17 -17.07 -11.70
C HIS A 77 -0.77 -17.44 -11.23
N PHE A 78 -0.60 -18.66 -10.75
CA PHE A 78 0.71 -19.24 -10.50
C PHE A 78 0.96 -20.30 -11.56
N PRO A 79 1.86 -20.07 -12.54
CA PRO A 79 2.15 -21.09 -13.54
C PRO A 79 2.74 -22.36 -12.88
N PRO A 80 2.82 -23.48 -13.63
CA PRO A 80 3.53 -24.66 -13.16
C PRO A 80 4.93 -24.29 -12.68
N GLN A 81 5.25 -24.67 -11.45
CA GLN A 81 6.57 -24.56 -10.86
C GLN A 81 7.47 -25.69 -11.40
N THR A 82 8.78 -25.57 -11.21
CA THR A 82 9.74 -26.62 -11.59
C THR A 82 9.33 -27.97 -10.98
N ASN A 83 9.21 -29.00 -11.82
CA ASN A 83 8.76 -30.36 -11.46
C ASN A 83 7.28 -30.50 -11.06
N THR A 84 6.45 -29.51 -11.36
CA THR A 84 4.99 -29.62 -11.23
C THR A 84 4.33 -29.61 -12.60
N ALA A 85 3.35 -30.49 -12.82
CA ALA A 85 2.65 -30.60 -14.10
C ALA A 85 1.55 -29.54 -14.28
N GLN A 86 1.09 -28.95 -13.18
CA GLN A 86 -0.04 -28.02 -13.14
C GLN A 86 0.34 -26.79 -12.30
N GLY A 87 -0.15 -25.63 -12.73
CA GLY A 87 -0.08 -24.40 -11.95
C GLY A 87 -1.17 -24.35 -10.88
N ILE A 88 -1.28 -23.21 -10.22
CA ILE A 88 -2.37 -22.87 -9.32
C ILE A 88 -3.30 -21.95 -10.11
N GLY A 89 -4.57 -22.37 -10.21
CA GLY A 89 -5.59 -21.73 -11.03
C GLY A 89 -5.80 -20.25 -10.70
N PRO A 90 -6.44 -19.51 -11.61
CA PRO A 90 -6.63 -18.08 -11.42
C PRO A 90 -7.46 -17.82 -10.16
N VAL A 91 -6.91 -17.07 -9.21
CA VAL A 91 -7.73 -16.47 -8.14
C VAL A 91 -8.23 -15.14 -8.68
N GLU A 92 -9.54 -15.06 -8.86
CA GLU A 92 -10.22 -13.87 -9.36
C GLU A 92 -10.87 -13.13 -8.20
N VAL A 93 -10.60 -11.83 -8.10
CA VAL A 93 -11.14 -10.97 -7.06
C VAL A 93 -11.71 -9.71 -7.69
N GLY A 94 -12.92 -9.35 -7.27
CA GLY A 94 -13.64 -8.18 -7.77
C GLY A 94 -14.75 -8.53 -8.77
N SER A 95 -15.26 -7.50 -9.45
CA SER A 95 -16.36 -7.60 -10.44
C SER A 95 -15.79 -7.48 -11.85
N ASP A 96 -16.43 -8.08 -12.85
CA ASP A 96 -16.07 -7.87 -14.26
C ASP A 96 -16.40 -6.46 -14.76
N GLU A 97 -17.26 -5.74 -14.06
CA GLU A 97 -17.68 -4.40 -14.45
C GLU A 97 -16.84 -3.31 -13.75
N PRO A 98 -16.28 -2.35 -14.52
CA PRO A 98 -15.66 -1.16 -13.94
C PRO A 98 -16.64 -0.41 -13.05
N CYS A 99 -16.16 0.12 -11.93
CA CYS A 99 -17.02 1.00 -11.16
C CYS A 99 -17.23 2.33 -11.90
N ARG A 100 -18.49 2.61 -12.26
CA ARG A 100 -18.90 3.81 -12.99
C ARG A 100 -19.33 4.96 -12.08
N GLU A 101 -19.45 4.72 -10.78
CA GLU A 101 -19.86 5.73 -9.81
C GLU A 101 -18.69 6.65 -9.44
N GLU A 102 -18.98 7.95 -9.27
CA GLU A 102 -17.98 8.90 -8.76
C GLU A 102 -17.44 8.52 -7.37
N ARG A 103 -18.22 7.76 -6.59
CA ARG A 103 -17.84 7.24 -5.27
C ARG A 103 -16.66 6.26 -5.33
N CYS A 104 -16.42 5.64 -6.48
CA CYS A 104 -15.31 4.72 -6.67
C CYS A 104 -14.01 5.41 -7.12
N LYS A 105 -14.07 6.72 -7.43
CA LYS A 105 -12.86 7.49 -7.66
C LYS A 105 -12.11 7.63 -6.34
N PRO A 106 -10.83 7.26 -6.27
CA PRO A 106 -9.98 7.51 -5.11
C PRO A 106 -10.04 8.98 -4.71
N LEU A 107 -10.15 9.24 -3.41
CA LEU A 107 -10.18 10.59 -2.85
C LEU A 107 -8.85 11.33 -3.05
N ASN A 108 -7.75 10.58 -3.25
CA ASN A 108 -6.41 11.10 -3.52
C ASN A 108 -5.92 10.56 -4.87
N PRO A 109 -5.30 11.40 -5.73
CA PRO A 109 -4.75 10.94 -7.01
C PRO A 109 -3.71 9.81 -6.87
N CYS A 110 -3.06 9.66 -5.72
CA CYS A 110 -2.28 8.47 -5.36
C CYS A 110 -2.79 7.86 -4.07
N GLN A 111 -3.24 6.62 -4.13
CA GLN A 111 -3.67 5.88 -2.95
C GLN A 111 -2.83 4.62 -2.80
N GLU A 112 -2.26 4.43 -1.61
CA GLU A 112 -1.73 3.12 -1.24
C GLU A 112 -2.89 2.15 -1.00
N TYR A 113 -2.77 0.94 -1.52
CA TYR A 113 -3.75 -0.10 -1.33
C TYR A 113 -3.10 -1.37 -0.78
N ARG A 114 -3.91 -2.16 -0.08
CA ARG A 114 -3.57 -3.48 0.42
C ARG A 114 -4.77 -4.40 0.23
N THR A 115 -4.60 -5.47 -0.52
CA THR A 115 -5.60 -6.55 -0.61
C THR A 115 -5.19 -7.72 0.29
N GLN A 116 -6.18 -8.49 0.74
CA GLN A 116 -5.99 -9.68 1.56
C GLN A 116 -6.99 -10.73 1.11
N ASP A 117 -6.50 -11.80 0.53
CA ASP A 117 -7.37 -12.78 -0.12
C ASP A 117 -6.97 -14.19 0.29
N PHE A 118 -7.97 -14.99 0.66
CA PHE A 118 -7.76 -16.36 1.09
C PHE A 118 -7.74 -17.29 -0.11
N ILE A 119 -6.64 -18.03 -0.25
CA ILE A 119 -6.50 -19.09 -1.24
C ILE A 119 -6.81 -20.41 -0.53
N ALA A 120 -7.95 -21.01 -0.88
CA ALA A 120 -8.39 -22.29 -0.32
C ALA A 120 -7.53 -23.46 -0.81
N ARG A 121 -7.24 -24.40 0.09
CA ARG A 121 -6.62 -25.70 -0.18
C ARG A 121 -7.67 -26.70 -0.64
N SER A 122 -8.17 -26.56 -1.86
CA SER A 122 -8.93 -27.64 -2.50
C SER A 122 -7.97 -28.61 -3.18
N TYR A 123 -7.71 -29.76 -2.57
CA TYR A 123 -7.05 -30.87 -3.26
C TYR A 123 -7.87 -31.28 -4.50
N PRO A 124 -7.26 -31.50 -5.68
CA PRO A 124 -5.83 -31.60 -5.99
C PRO A 124 -5.17 -30.28 -6.46
N ASP A 125 -5.85 -29.15 -6.35
CA ASP A 125 -5.32 -27.87 -6.82
C ASP A 125 -4.17 -27.43 -5.91
N ASN A 126 -2.98 -27.40 -6.51
CA ASN A 126 -1.71 -27.09 -5.85
C ASN A 126 -1.86 -25.78 -5.07
N VAL A 127 -1.64 -25.79 -3.76
CA VAL A 127 -1.58 -24.55 -2.95
C VAL A 127 -0.13 -24.22 -2.64
N PRO A 128 0.22 -22.94 -2.47
CA PRO A 128 1.55 -22.56 -2.03
C PRO A 128 1.93 -23.25 -0.71
N GLU A 129 3.00 -24.02 -0.73
CA GLU A 129 3.56 -24.69 0.43
C GLU A 129 4.35 -23.70 1.29
N PHE A 130 4.20 -23.82 2.60
CA PHE A 130 4.88 -22.96 3.55
C PHE A 130 6.40 -22.97 3.34
N GLY A 131 7.01 -21.78 3.36
CA GLY A 131 8.45 -21.60 3.17
C GLY A 131 8.95 -21.74 1.73
N LYS A 132 8.09 -22.10 0.76
CA LYS A 132 8.46 -22.15 -0.67
C LYS A 132 8.20 -20.83 -1.38
N VAL A 133 9.00 -20.55 -2.40
CA VAL A 133 8.83 -19.40 -3.29
C VAL A 133 8.07 -19.84 -4.53
N TYR A 134 7.12 -19.01 -4.97
CA TYR A 134 6.31 -19.26 -6.15
C TYR A 134 6.46 -18.11 -7.14
N TYR A 135 6.66 -18.43 -8.41
CA TYR A 135 6.46 -17.43 -9.47
C TYR A 135 4.96 -17.18 -9.62
N GLY A 136 4.56 -15.91 -9.61
CA GLY A 136 3.17 -15.49 -9.78
C GLY A 136 3.04 -14.43 -10.87
N LYS A 137 1.87 -14.39 -11.48
CA LYS A 137 1.45 -13.38 -12.45
C LYS A 137 0.13 -12.78 -11.99
N VAL A 138 0.09 -11.48 -11.71
CA VAL A 138 -1.11 -10.75 -11.32
C VAL A 138 -1.52 -9.79 -12.42
N THR A 139 -2.77 -9.84 -12.85
CA THR A 139 -3.34 -8.94 -13.86
C THR A 139 -4.45 -8.11 -13.22
N PHE A 140 -4.27 -6.79 -13.19
CA PHE A 140 -5.23 -5.81 -12.70
C PHE A 140 -5.99 -5.17 -13.86
N TYR A 141 -7.30 -5.03 -13.68
CA TYR A 141 -8.20 -4.32 -14.59
C TYR A 141 -8.60 -3.01 -13.93
N LEU A 142 -8.13 -1.89 -14.51
CA LEU A 142 -8.36 -0.55 -13.99
C LEU A 142 -9.70 -0.01 -14.45
N ASN A 143 -10.32 0.90 -13.70
CA ASN A 143 -11.64 1.43 -14.09
C ASN A 143 -11.62 2.31 -15.36
N ASP A 144 -10.43 2.75 -15.78
CA ASP A 144 -10.23 3.45 -17.06
C ASP A 144 -10.16 2.51 -18.27
N GLY A 145 -10.31 1.19 -18.06
CA GLY A 145 -10.25 0.16 -19.10
C GLY A 145 -8.83 -0.32 -19.41
N SER A 146 -7.79 0.26 -18.80
CA SER A 146 -6.44 -0.23 -18.94
C SER A 146 -6.17 -1.48 -18.09
N VAL A 147 -5.19 -2.26 -18.54
CA VAL A 147 -4.76 -3.50 -17.87
C VAL A 147 -3.30 -3.35 -17.44
N LYS A 148 -3.00 -3.79 -16.23
CA LYS A 148 -1.64 -3.78 -15.66
C LYS A 148 -1.27 -5.17 -15.19
N THR A 149 -0.10 -5.65 -15.58
CA THR A 149 0.39 -6.98 -15.19
C THR A 149 1.65 -6.83 -14.35
N TRP A 150 1.72 -7.60 -13.27
CA TRP A 150 2.93 -7.85 -12.50
C TRP A 150 3.30 -9.32 -12.61
N GLU A 151 4.60 -9.58 -12.68
CA GLU A 151 5.14 -10.92 -12.66
C GLU A 151 6.37 -10.95 -11.75
N GLY A 152 6.49 -11.98 -10.93
CA GLY A 152 7.60 -12.08 -10.01
C GLY A 152 7.53 -13.26 -9.07
N ASN A 153 8.66 -13.51 -8.41
CA ASN A 153 8.73 -14.48 -7.33
C ASN A 153 8.15 -13.86 -6.06
N LEU A 154 7.21 -14.57 -5.44
CA LEU A 154 6.71 -14.23 -4.12
C LEU A 154 7.00 -15.34 -3.11
N GLY A 155 7.39 -14.91 -1.91
CA GLY A 155 7.67 -15.78 -0.78
C GLY A 155 6.72 -15.49 0.38
N TRP A 156 7.17 -15.82 1.59
CA TRP A 156 6.40 -15.73 2.82
C TRP A 156 6.85 -14.53 3.66
N LYS A 157 5.92 -13.88 4.35
CA LYS A 157 6.21 -12.93 5.43
C LYS A 157 5.46 -13.35 6.69
N ALA A 158 6.11 -13.12 7.83
CA ALA A 158 5.56 -13.27 9.17
C ALA A 158 4.83 -12.01 9.62
#